data_AF-A0A0A0L5L8-F1
#
_entry.id   AF-A0A0A0L5L8-F1
#
_cell.length_a   1.000
_cell.length_b   1.000
_cell.length_c   1.000
_cell.angle_alpha   90.00
_cell.angle_beta   90.00
_cell.angle_gamma   90.00
#
_symmetry.space_group_name_H-M   'P 1'
#
loop_
_entity.id
_entity.type
_entity.pdbx_description
1 polymer ?
#
loop_
_entity_poly.entity_id
_entity_poly.type
_entity_poly.pdbx_seq_one_letter_code
_entity_poly.pdbx_strand_id
1 'polypeptide(L)'
;MRVAQNPNVPIPNHQTATMRKPALYKNKLHMHGVENKLRCATSSTSSSSTGASECLKRRVKVGKRWKEYAGLGNWEGLLDPLDDNLRNEILRYGQFVDAAYKSFDFDPSSPTYATCLHSKASLLESSGLPSTGYRVSKHLRATSGICLPRWLRNAPSISTNSSWIGYVAVSQDKHEISRLGRRDVVISLRGTATCLEWLENLRATLTTLPGEEGGAMVESGFLSLYSSRTESYPSLKEMVREEIGRLLQSYGEEALSLTITGHSLGAALATLAAYDIKEYFKTSAPMVTVMSFGGPRVGNRKFRQRLEKQGTKVLRIVNSEDVITKLPGFVVNNSSSSSSNNNVEEGGGRLRWIQKYVEETQWAYSEVGRELRLSSRDSPHLNRINVATCHHLNTYLHLVDGFVSSTCPFRATARRMFP
;
A
#
# COMPACT_ATOMS: atom_id res chain seq x y z
N MET A 1 -46.53 -5.31 -47.56
CA MET A 1 -47.09 -6.38 -48.43
C MET A 1 -46.05 -7.48 -48.57
N ARG A 2 -46.42 -8.72 -48.25
CA ARG A 2 -45.60 -9.94 -48.44
C ARG A 2 -45.58 -10.34 -49.92
N VAL A 3 -44.46 -10.84 -50.45
CA VAL A 3 -44.39 -12.04 -51.30
C VAL A 3 -43.03 -12.71 -51.10
N ALA A 4 -43.03 -14.04 -51.12
CA ALA A 4 -41.93 -14.95 -50.81
C ALA A 4 -41.45 -15.75 -52.05
N GLN A 5 -40.30 -16.44 -51.86
CA GLN A 5 -39.80 -17.68 -52.52
C GLN A 5 -38.96 -17.63 -53.83
N ASN A 6 -37.64 -17.89 -53.66
CA ASN A 6 -36.67 -18.86 -54.29
C ASN A 6 -37.06 -19.69 -55.55
N PRO A 7 -36.15 -20.36 -56.34
CA PRO A 7 -34.71 -20.70 -56.13
C PRO A 7 -33.76 -20.74 -57.38
N ASN A 8 -32.50 -21.21 -57.19
CA ASN A 8 -31.53 -21.85 -58.13
C ASN A 8 -30.38 -21.05 -58.83
N VAL A 9 -29.18 -21.06 -58.19
CA VAL A 9 -27.85 -21.68 -58.60
C VAL A 9 -27.30 -21.41 -60.02
N PRO A 10 -26.01 -20.99 -60.22
CA PRO A 10 -24.84 -21.89 -60.18
C PRO A 10 -23.53 -21.40 -59.49
N ILE A 11 -22.78 -22.41 -59.07
CA ILE A 11 -21.47 -22.45 -58.39
C ILE A 11 -20.32 -22.31 -59.43
N PRO A 12 -19.18 -21.68 -59.10
CA PRO A 12 -17.91 -21.93 -59.78
C PRO A 12 -16.95 -22.79 -58.93
N ASN A 13 -16.47 -23.86 -59.57
CA ASN A 13 -15.35 -24.72 -59.15
C ASN A 13 -14.03 -23.94 -59.10
N HIS A 14 -13.18 -24.22 -58.11
CA HIS A 14 -11.73 -24.17 -58.32
C HIS A 14 -11.02 -25.32 -57.62
N GLN A 15 -10.03 -25.82 -58.36
CA GLN A 15 -9.39 -27.12 -58.29
C GLN A 15 -8.38 -27.26 -57.16
N THR A 16 -8.22 -28.51 -56.75
CA THR A 16 -7.14 -29.07 -55.93
C THR A 16 -5.78 -28.98 -56.64
N ALA A 17 -4.74 -28.55 -55.90
CA ALA A 17 -3.35 -28.74 -56.28
C ALA A 17 -2.56 -29.31 -55.08
N THR A 18 -2.14 -30.57 -55.21
CA THR A 18 -1.19 -31.27 -54.35
C THR A 18 0.16 -31.35 -55.04
N MET A 19 1.26 -31.01 -54.34
CA MET A 19 2.68 -31.42 -54.51
C MET A 19 3.54 -30.43 -53.69
N ARG A 20 4.65 -30.72 -53.03
CA ARG A 20 5.49 -31.88 -52.66
C ARG A 20 6.46 -31.36 -51.57
N LYS A 21 6.84 -32.18 -50.59
CA LYS A 21 7.91 -31.87 -49.61
C LYS A 21 9.29 -31.91 -50.27
N PRO A 22 10.27 -31.11 -49.78
CA PRO A 22 11.69 -31.47 -49.87
C PRO A 22 12.28 -31.82 -48.49
N ALA A 23 13.31 -32.66 -48.54
CA ALA A 23 13.91 -33.39 -47.45
C ALA A 23 15.04 -32.63 -46.71
N LEU A 24 15.34 -33.18 -45.53
CA LEU A 24 16.42 -32.91 -44.59
C LEU A 24 17.80 -32.68 -45.21
N TYR A 25 18.56 -31.73 -44.63
CA TYR A 25 20.01 -31.86 -44.46
C TYR A 25 20.40 -31.50 -43.02
N LYS A 26 21.01 -32.48 -42.35
CA LYS A 26 21.62 -32.40 -41.02
C LYS A 26 23.04 -31.88 -41.19
N ASN A 27 23.46 -30.90 -40.39
CA ASN A 27 24.86 -30.72 -40.05
C ASN A 27 25.02 -30.66 -38.52
N LYS A 28 25.73 -31.67 -38.00
CA LYS A 28 26.23 -31.81 -36.63
C LYS A 28 27.46 -30.91 -36.48
N LEU A 29 27.55 -30.18 -35.38
CA LEU A 29 28.82 -29.94 -34.69
C LEU A 29 28.53 -29.90 -33.19
N HIS A 30 29.31 -30.71 -32.47
CA HIS A 30 29.25 -31.00 -31.04
C HIS A 30 29.60 -29.78 -30.18
N MET A 31 28.90 -29.62 -29.06
CA MET A 31 29.48 -29.11 -27.81
C MET A 31 28.78 -29.77 -26.61
N HIS A 32 29.59 -30.37 -25.73
CA HIS A 32 29.25 -30.92 -24.41
C HIS A 32 28.33 -29.97 -23.61
N GLY A 33 27.31 -30.37 -22.86
CA GLY A 33 27.19 -31.55 -22.01
C GLY A 33 27.23 -31.12 -20.54
N VAL A 34 26.13 -30.59 -20.00
CA VAL A 34 25.78 -30.61 -18.56
C VAL A 34 24.25 -30.51 -18.44
N GLU A 35 23.58 -31.66 -18.31
CA GLU A 35 22.21 -31.72 -17.79
C GLU A 35 22.27 -31.67 -16.26
N ASN A 36 21.66 -30.66 -15.63
CA ASN A 36 21.34 -30.72 -14.21
C ASN A 36 19.84 -30.86 -14.01
N LYS A 37 19.42 -32.13 -13.87
CA LYS A 37 18.19 -32.56 -13.22
C LYS A 37 18.27 -32.17 -11.74
N LEU A 38 17.59 -31.11 -11.33
CA LEU A 38 17.33 -30.88 -9.90
C LEU A 38 16.08 -31.65 -9.48
N ARG A 39 16.34 -32.86 -8.97
CA ARG A 39 15.43 -33.61 -8.11
C ARG A 39 15.10 -32.75 -6.89
N CYS A 40 13.82 -32.62 -6.59
CA CYS A 40 13.35 -32.08 -5.32
C CYS A 40 13.69 -33.11 -4.23
N ALA A 41 14.86 -32.95 -3.60
CA ALA A 41 15.23 -33.69 -2.41
C ALA A 41 14.69 -32.93 -1.19
N THR A 42 13.82 -33.60 -0.45
CA THR A 42 13.45 -33.23 0.92
C THR A 42 14.69 -33.19 1.79
N SER A 43 15.18 -32.00 2.11
CA SER A 43 16.08 -31.76 3.24
C SER A 43 15.41 -30.78 4.19
N SER A 44 14.93 -31.33 5.29
CA SER A 44 14.56 -30.60 6.50
C SER A 44 15.78 -29.82 7.01
N THR A 45 15.81 -28.53 6.74
CA THR A 45 16.67 -27.57 7.42
C THR A 45 15.79 -26.43 7.91
N SER A 46 15.56 -26.45 9.22
CA SER A 46 14.92 -25.39 9.98
C SER A 46 15.75 -24.11 9.90
N SER A 47 15.45 -23.24 8.94
CA SER A 47 15.94 -21.86 8.92
C SER A 47 15.01 -21.00 9.76
N SER A 48 15.54 -20.57 10.90
CA SER A 48 14.88 -19.88 12.01
C SER A 48 14.14 -18.60 11.63
N SER A 49 12.87 -18.54 12.04
CA SER A 49 11.93 -17.40 12.04
C SER A 49 12.26 -16.31 13.09
N THR A 50 13.53 -16.00 13.31
CA THR A 50 14.00 -15.23 14.48
C THR A 50 13.66 -13.73 14.45
N GLY A 51 13.56 -13.10 13.27
CA GLY A 51 13.38 -11.63 13.18
C GLY A 51 12.03 -11.10 13.69
N ALA A 52 10.92 -11.76 13.35
CA ALA A 52 9.58 -11.32 13.76
C ALA A 52 9.29 -11.60 15.26
N SER A 53 9.76 -12.75 15.75
CA SER A 53 9.61 -13.18 17.16
C SER A 53 10.38 -12.28 18.12
N GLU A 54 11.54 -11.75 17.71
CA GLU A 54 12.38 -10.91 18.57
C GLU A 54 11.89 -9.45 18.68
N CYS A 55 11.15 -8.94 17.69
CA CYS A 55 10.48 -7.63 17.78
C CYS A 55 9.43 -7.58 18.90
N LEU A 56 8.79 -8.73 19.18
CA LEU A 56 7.79 -8.87 20.23
C LEU A 56 8.40 -9.11 21.63
N LYS A 57 9.72 -9.33 21.76
CA LYS A 57 10.36 -9.58 23.07
C LYS A 57 10.58 -8.32 23.89
N ARG A 58 10.68 -7.13 23.25
CA ARG A 58 10.81 -5.84 23.94
C ARG A 58 9.49 -5.08 23.93
N ARG A 59 8.46 -5.64 24.57
CA ARG A 59 7.12 -5.02 24.65
C ARG A 59 7.17 -3.77 25.53
N VAL A 60 7.39 -2.61 24.93
CA VAL A 60 7.44 -1.37 25.70
C VAL A 60 6.04 -0.98 26.17
N LYS A 61 5.96 -0.50 27.41
CA LYS A 61 4.70 -0.03 28.02
C LYS A 61 4.36 1.34 27.46
N VAL A 62 3.37 1.38 26.57
CA VAL A 62 2.82 2.61 26.00
C VAL A 62 1.99 3.33 27.07
N GLY A 63 1.09 2.60 27.72
CA GLY A 63 0.34 3.02 28.90
C GLY A 63 -0.32 4.39 28.74
N LYS A 64 -0.11 5.28 29.71
CA LYS A 64 -0.76 6.61 29.77
C LYS A 64 -0.36 7.55 28.61
N ARG A 65 0.78 7.31 27.95
CA ARG A 65 1.32 8.14 26.86
C ARG A 65 0.79 7.74 25.48
N TRP A 66 -0.15 6.80 25.39
CA TRP A 66 -0.61 6.27 24.10
C TRP A 66 -1.13 7.33 23.13
N LYS A 67 -1.76 8.39 23.63
CA LYS A 67 -2.24 9.49 22.80
C LYS A 67 -1.09 10.26 22.14
N GLU A 68 0.06 10.39 22.81
CA GLU A 68 1.27 11.01 22.25
C GLU A 68 1.79 10.17 21.07
N TYR A 69 1.91 8.86 21.26
CA TYR A 69 2.37 7.93 20.22
C TYR A 69 1.38 7.77 19.07
N ALA A 70 0.09 7.97 19.33
CA ALA A 70 -0.94 8.09 18.30
C ALA A 70 -0.98 9.48 17.63
N GLY A 71 -0.13 10.43 18.05
CA GLY A 71 0.09 11.69 17.35
C GLY A 71 -0.68 12.90 17.87
N LEU A 72 -1.20 12.89 19.10
CA LEU A 72 -1.92 14.03 19.70
C LEU A 72 -1.15 15.35 19.52
N GLY A 73 0.16 15.33 19.78
CA GLY A 73 1.10 16.44 19.57
C GLY A 73 1.85 16.41 18.23
N ASN A 74 1.30 15.76 17.20
CA ASN A 74 1.94 15.62 15.88
C ASN A 74 3.38 15.09 15.96
N TRP A 75 3.66 14.19 16.91
CA TRP A 75 4.97 13.58 17.19
C TRP A 75 6.12 14.58 17.39
N GLU A 76 5.81 15.81 17.80
CA GLU A 76 6.84 16.81 18.11
C GLU A 76 7.77 16.30 19.22
N GLY A 77 9.08 16.42 18.98
CA GLY A 77 10.12 15.90 19.88
C GLY A 77 10.28 14.38 19.90
N LEU A 78 9.55 13.62 19.07
CA LEU A 78 9.63 12.15 19.03
C LEU A 78 10.26 11.57 17.76
N LEU A 79 10.47 12.39 16.72
CA LEU A 79 10.93 11.93 15.40
C LEU A 79 12.43 12.11 15.17
N ASP A 80 13.07 13.09 15.82
CA ASP A 80 14.49 13.38 15.65
C ASP A 80 15.08 13.98 16.95
N PRO A 81 15.77 13.18 17.79
CA PRO A 81 16.00 11.75 17.64
C PRO A 81 14.70 10.93 17.72
N LEU A 82 14.66 9.79 17.03
CA LEU A 82 13.48 8.92 17.01
C LEU A 82 13.33 8.19 18.36
N ASP A 83 12.28 8.53 19.09
CA ASP A 83 11.91 7.92 20.38
C ASP A 83 11.77 6.41 20.24
N ASP A 84 12.35 5.68 21.21
CA ASP A 84 12.45 4.23 21.16
C ASP A 84 11.09 3.53 21.25
N ASN A 85 10.10 4.12 21.94
CA ASN A 85 8.76 3.55 22.02
C ASN A 85 7.99 3.82 20.74
N LEU A 86 8.12 5.03 20.18
CA LEU A 86 7.55 5.36 18.89
C LEU A 86 8.11 4.46 17.79
N ARG A 87 9.44 4.23 17.77
CA ARG A 87 10.09 3.27 16.87
C ARG A 87 9.45 1.90 16.95
N ASN A 88 9.27 1.37 18.16
CA ASN A 88 8.68 0.05 18.37
C ASN A 88 7.21 -0.01 17.91
N GLU A 89 6.43 1.06 18.12
CA GLU A 89 5.05 1.12 17.60
C GLU A 89 5.01 1.22 16.08
N ILE A 90 5.88 2.02 15.44
CA ILE A 90 6.00 2.09 13.98
C ILE A 90 6.34 0.70 13.43
N LEU A 91 7.35 0.02 13.97
CA LEU A 91 7.72 -1.33 13.56
C LEU A 91 6.56 -2.32 13.73
N ARG A 92 5.84 -2.26 14.86
CA ARG A 92 4.69 -3.12 15.14
C ARG A 92 3.58 -2.91 14.10
N TYR A 93 3.22 -1.68 13.77
CA TYR A 93 2.22 -1.41 12.73
C TYR A 93 2.71 -1.84 11.34
N GLY A 94 4.00 -1.68 11.06
CA GLY A 94 4.64 -2.23 9.86
C GLY A 94 4.53 -3.75 9.74
N GLN A 95 4.64 -4.48 10.84
CA GLN A 95 4.45 -5.94 10.87
C GLN A 95 3.00 -6.37 10.56
N PHE A 96 1.99 -5.57 10.93
CA PHE A 96 0.62 -5.84 10.48
C PHE A 96 0.48 -5.71 8.96
N VAL A 97 1.22 -4.80 8.33
CA VAL A 97 1.22 -4.68 6.86
C VAL A 97 1.96 -5.86 6.22
N ASP A 98 3.09 -6.28 6.78
CA ASP A 98 3.83 -7.47 6.32
C ASP A 98 2.98 -8.74 6.44
N ALA A 99 2.23 -8.89 7.53
CA ALA A 99 1.25 -9.97 7.70
C ALA A 99 0.19 -9.95 6.59
N ALA A 100 -0.24 -8.76 6.14
CA ALA A 100 -1.17 -8.65 5.03
C ALA A 100 -0.54 -9.12 3.70
N TYR A 101 0.71 -8.77 3.42
CA TYR A 101 1.43 -9.28 2.25
C TYR A 101 1.56 -10.80 2.27
N LYS A 102 2.01 -11.38 3.40
CA LYS A 102 2.21 -12.84 3.53
C LYS A 102 0.91 -13.65 3.45
N SER A 103 -0.23 -13.02 3.73
CA SER A 103 -1.53 -13.68 3.68
C SER A 103 -2.20 -13.63 2.30
N PHE A 104 -1.64 -12.89 1.34
CA PHE A 104 -2.24 -12.73 0.02
C PHE A 104 -1.67 -13.74 -0.98
N ASP A 105 -2.56 -14.35 -1.77
CA ASP A 105 -2.16 -15.25 -2.85
C ASP A 105 -1.72 -14.46 -4.09
N PHE A 106 -0.40 -14.37 -4.28
CA PHE A 106 0.23 -13.70 -5.41
C PHE A 106 0.38 -14.59 -6.65
N ASP A 107 0.13 -15.90 -6.56
CA ASP A 107 0.36 -16.84 -7.66
C ASP A 107 -0.81 -16.78 -8.67
N PRO A 108 -0.63 -16.24 -9.89
CA PRO A 108 -1.71 -16.14 -10.87
C PRO A 108 -2.20 -17.50 -11.39
N SER A 109 -1.43 -18.57 -11.15
CA SER A 109 -1.83 -19.94 -11.49
C SER A 109 -2.65 -20.62 -10.40
N SER A 110 -2.70 -20.04 -9.21
CA SER A 110 -3.43 -20.58 -8.07
C SER A 110 -4.95 -20.41 -8.23
N PRO A 111 -5.76 -21.42 -7.87
CA PRO A 111 -7.22 -21.29 -7.84
C PRO A 111 -7.71 -20.28 -6.80
N THR A 112 -6.88 -19.94 -5.81
CA THR A 112 -7.16 -18.94 -4.78
C THR A 112 -6.48 -17.60 -5.05
N TYR A 113 -5.96 -17.38 -6.27
CA TYR A 113 -5.34 -16.13 -6.67
C TYR A 113 -6.20 -14.92 -6.28
N ALA A 114 -5.53 -13.86 -5.83
CA ALA A 114 -6.14 -12.62 -5.38
C ALA A 114 -7.05 -12.74 -4.14
N THR A 115 -6.95 -13.84 -3.40
CA THR A 115 -7.65 -14.04 -2.12
C THR A 115 -6.68 -14.17 -0.94
N CYS A 116 -7.24 -14.37 0.26
CA CYS A 116 -6.46 -14.56 1.48
C CYS A 116 -6.22 -16.06 1.68
N LEU A 117 -4.96 -16.44 1.91
CA LEU A 117 -4.52 -17.81 2.17
C LEU A 117 -4.98 -18.35 3.54
N HIS A 118 -5.42 -17.47 4.43
CA HIS A 118 -5.68 -17.81 5.83
C HIS A 118 -7.07 -17.37 6.28
N SER A 119 -7.64 -18.13 7.21
CA SER A 119 -8.87 -17.75 7.91
C SER A 119 -8.61 -16.58 8.87
N LYS A 120 -9.67 -15.89 9.30
CA LYS A 120 -9.57 -14.86 10.35
C LYS A 120 -8.91 -15.36 11.64
N ALA A 121 -9.18 -16.61 12.03
CA ALA A 121 -8.66 -17.18 13.27
C ALA A 121 -7.15 -17.42 13.22
N SER A 122 -6.63 -17.82 12.06
CA SER A 122 -5.23 -18.21 11.88
C SER A 122 -4.35 -17.15 11.22
N LEU A 123 -4.92 -16.10 10.61
CA LEU A 123 -4.19 -15.14 9.77
C LEU A 123 -2.91 -14.61 10.42
N LEU A 124 -2.99 -14.08 11.64
CA LEU A 124 -1.83 -13.46 12.30
C LEU A 124 -0.75 -14.49 12.63
N GLU A 125 -1.14 -15.68 13.08
CA GLU A 125 -0.21 -16.76 13.39
C GLU A 125 0.46 -17.31 12.13
N SER A 126 -0.34 -17.66 11.11
CA SER A 126 0.13 -18.24 9.85
C SER A 126 0.99 -17.27 9.03
N SER A 127 0.79 -15.95 9.19
CA SER A 127 1.62 -14.92 8.55
C SER A 127 2.89 -14.56 9.33
N GLY A 128 3.19 -15.27 10.43
CA GLY A 128 4.41 -15.07 11.21
C GLY A 128 4.33 -13.92 12.23
N LEU A 129 3.13 -13.54 12.64
CA LEU A 129 2.87 -12.54 13.68
C LEU A 129 2.05 -13.14 14.85
N PRO A 130 2.57 -14.18 15.55
CA PRO A 130 1.85 -14.84 16.64
C PRO A 130 1.79 -13.97 17.91
N SER A 131 0.90 -14.33 18.83
CA SER A 131 0.85 -13.80 20.20
C SER A 131 0.73 -12.27 20.31
N THR A 132 0.14 -11.61 19.32
CA THR A 132 -0.03 -10.14 19.32
C THR A 132 -1.04 -9.63 20.35
N GLY A 133 -1.96 -10.48 20.80
CA GLY A 133 -3.13 -10.05 21.58
C GLY A 133 -4.28 -9.50 20.72
N TYR A 134 -4.12 -9.49 19.38
CA TYR A 134 -5.13 -9.07 18.43
C TYR A 134 -5.85 -10.27 17.82
N ARG A 135 -7.11 -10.07 17.44
CA ARG A 135 -7.91 -11.01 16.64
C ARG A 135 -8.43 -10.32 15.39
N VAL A 136 -8.30 -11.00 14.24
CA VAL A 136 -8.86 -10.50 12.99
C VAL A 136 -10.38 -10.59 13.04
N SER A 137 -11.05 -9.47 12.79
CA SER A 137 -12.51 -9.37 12.87
C SER A 137 -13.16 -9.42 11.48
N LYS A 138 -12.52 -8.79 10.47
CA LYS A 138 -13.03 -8.74 9.08
C LYS A 138 -11.88 -8.82 8.07
N HIS A 139 -12.07 -9.58 6.99
CA HIS A 139 -11.23 -9.47 5.79
C HIS A 139 -11.76 -8.34 4.90
N LEU A 140 -10.86 -7.63 4.23
CA LEU A 140 -11.19 -6.50 3.38
C LEU A 140 -10.85 -6.81 1.92
N ARG A 141 -11.70 -6.33 1.02
CA ARG A 141 -11.50 -6.41 -0.43
C ARG A 141 -11.57 -5.02 -1.05
N ALA A 142 -10.83 -4.84 -2.13
CA ALA A 142 -10.91 -3.65 -2.97
C ALA A 142 -11.25 -4.07 -4.40
N THR A 143 -12.08 -3.26 -5.05
CA THR A 143 -12.58 -3.52 -6.41
C THR A 143 -12.10 -2.40 -7.30
N SER A 144 -11.46 -2.72 -8.43
CA SER A 144 -11.10 -1.68 -9.40
C SER A 144 -12.30 -1.37 -10.28
N GLY A 145 -12.79 -0.14 -10.23
CA GLY A 145 -13.80 0.37 -11.17
C GLY A 145 -13.20 0.85 -12.50
N ILE A 146 -11.88 0.81 -12.66
CA ILE A 146 -11.20 1.29 -13.86
C ILE A 146 -11.21 0.18 -14.91
N CYS A 147 -11.81 0.46 -16.07
CA CYS A 147 -11.81 -0.45 -17.21
C CYS A 147 -10.38 -0.55 -17.77
N LEU A 148 -9.69 -1.66 -17.47
CA LEU A 148 -8.33 -1.90 -17.95
C LEU A 148 -8.31 -2.03 -19.49
N PRO A 149 -7.25 -1.54 -20.17
CA PRO A 149 -7.06 -1.71 -21.61
C PRO A 149 -7.20 -3.18 -22.04
N ARG A 150 -7.76 -3.43 -23.24
CA ARG A 150 -8.09 -4.79 -23.72
C ARG A 150 -6.90 -5.76 -23.72
N TRP A 151 -5.68 -5.29 -23.94
CA TRP A 151 -4.47 -6.13 -23.96
C TRP A 151 -4.09 -6.68 -22.57
N LEU A 152 -4.48 -5.99 -21.49
CA LEU A 152 -4.24 -6.40 -20.11
C LEU A 152 -5.37 -7.30 -19.56
N ARG A 153 -6.52 -7.34 -20.24
CA ARG A 153 -7.68 -8.20 -19.90
C ARG A 153 -7.43 -9.69 -20.14
N ASN A 154 -6.39 -10.00 -20.93
CA ASN A 154 -6.00 -11.36 -21.30
C ASN A 154 -4.85 -11.91 -20.42
N ALA A 155 -4.37 -11.15 -19.44
CA ALA A 155 -3.40 -11.65 -18.48
C ALA A 155 -4.11 -12.51 -17.41
N PRO A 156 -3.58 -13.70 -17.05
CA PRO A 156 -4.22 -14.59 -16.07
C PRO A 156 -4.42 -13.93 -14.69
N SER A 157 -3.63 -12.90 -14.37
CA SER A 157 -3.65 -12.15 -13.11
C SER A 157 -4.83 -11.16 -12.92
N ILE A 158 -5.79 -11.06 -13.86
CA ILE A 158 -6.74 -9.92 -13.92
C ILE A 158 -8.23 -10.34 -13.96
N SER A 159 -8.55 -11.63 -13.79
CA SER A 159 -9.94 -12.11 -13.83
C SER A 159 -10.81 -11.71 -12.62
N THR A 160 -10.21 -11.26 -11.51
CA THR A 160 -10.98 -10.86 -10.32
C THR A 160 -11.17 -9.34 -10.29
N ASN A 161 -12.37 -8.86 -10.60
CA ASN A 161 -12.72 -7.44 -10.45
C ASN A 161 -12.59 -6.95 -8.98
N SER A 162 -12.51 -7.86 -8.00
CA SER A 162 -12.33 -7.59 -6.58
C SER A 162 -11.27 -8.49 -5.97
N SER A 163 -10.27 -7.91 -5.30
CA SER A 163 -9.15 -8.62 -4.70
C SER A 163 -9.07 -8.37 -3.21
N TRP A 164 -8.59 -9.36 -2.46
CA TRP A 164 -8.29 -9.18 -1.04
C TRP A 164 -7.16 -8.15 -0.86
N ILE A 165 -7.37 -7.15 0.00
CA ILE A 165 -6.46 -6.01 0.17
C ILE A 165 -5.96 -5.85 1.61
N GLY A 166 -6.55 -6.57 2.57
CA GLY A 166 -6.19 -6.40 3.96
C GLY A 166 -7.23 -6.91 4.94
N TYR A 167 -7.17 -6.42 6.16
CA TYR A 167 -8.04 -6.87 7.23
C TYR A 167 -8.20 -5.83 8.34
N VAL A 168 -9.24 -6.01 9.15
CA VAL A 168 -9.45 -5.33 10.43
C VAL A 168 -9.10 -6.31 11.56
N ALA A 169 -8.31 -5.87 12.52
CA ALA A 169 -7.99 -6.62 13.73
C ALA A 169 -8.23 -5.75 14.97
N VAL A 170 -8.67 -6.37 16.06
CA VAL A 170 -8.95 -5.68 17.32
C VAL A 170 -8.16 -6.33 18.45
N SER A 171 -7.55 -5.52 19.31
CA SER A 171 -6.92 -6.00 20.53
C SER A 171 -8.01 -6.57 21.45
N GLN A 172 -7.93 -7.86 21.76
CA GLN A 172 -8.86 -8.54 22.67
C GLN A 172 -8.20 -9.02 23.95
N ASP A 173 -6.88 -9.20 23.95
CA ASP A 173 -6.14 -9.63 25.12
C ASP A 173 -6.06 -8.51 26.18
N LYS A 174 -6.40 -8.84 27.43
CA LYS A 174 -6.46 -7.86 28.53
C LYS A 174 -5.07 -7.30 28.86
N HIS A 175 -4.01 -8.11 28.76
CA HIS A 175 -2.65 -7.66 29.03
C HIS A 175 -2.17 -6.70 27.94
N GLU A 176 -2.49 -6.98 26.68
CA GLU A 176 -2.17 -6.11 25.56
C GLU A 176 -2.93 -4.78 25.62
N ILE A 177 -4.23 -4.80 25.95
CA ILE A 177 -5.03 -3.58 26.17
C ILE A 177 -4.43 -2.74 27.30
N SER A 178 -4.04 -3.38 28.41
CA SER A 178 -3.42 -2.70 29.54
C SER A 178 -2.05 -2.11 29.17
N ARG A 179 -1.23 -2.84 28.41
CA ARG A 179 0.07 -2.38 27.90
C ARG A 179 -0.09 -1.16 26.99
N LEU A 180 -1.07 -1.22 26.09
CA LEU A 180 -1.39 -0.16 25.14
C LEU A 180 -2.08 1.03 25.81
N GLY A 181 -2.72 0.84 26.97
CA GLY A 181 -3.51 1.86 27.68
C GLY A 181 -4.86 2.17 27.03
N ARG A 182 -5.25 1.40 26.00
CA ARG A 182 -6.49 1.52 25.24
C ARG A 182 -6.77 0.24 24.46
N ARG A 183 -8.02 0.01 24.06
CA ARG A 183 -8.35 -0.98 23.05
C ARG A 183 -8.02 -0.41 21.68
N ASP A 184 -7.05 -1.00 20.99
CA ASP A 184 -6.65 -0.56 19.67
C ASP A 184 -7.29 -1.43 18.58
N VAL A 185 -7.83 -0.77 17.57
CA VAL A 185 -8.34 -1.38 16.33
C VAL A 185 -7.35 -1.05 15.22
N VAL A 186 -6.89 -2.07 14.51
CA VAL A 186 -5.95 -1.94 13.39
C VAL A 186 -6.67 -2.27 12.10
N ILE A 187 -6.60 -1.36 11.13
CA ILE A 187 -6.90 -1.64 9.73
C ILE A 187 -5.56 -1.75 9.01
N SER A 188 -5.23 -2.94 8.50
CA SER A 188 -3.99 -3.18 7.77
C SER A 188 -4.28 -3.38 6.29
N LEU A 189 -3.64 -2.59 5.43
CA LEU A 189 -3.83 -2.59 3.98
C LEU A 189 -2.50 -2.82 3.25
N ARG A 190 -2.42 -3.88 2.45
CA ARG A 190 -1.26 -4.12 1.57
C ARG A 190 -1.29 -3.18 0.36
N GLY A 191 -0.13 -2.99 -0.26
CA GLY A 191 -0.03 -2.45 -1.62
C GLY A 191 -0.17 -3.52 -2.70
N THR A 192 0.02 -3.14 -3.96
CA THR A 192 0.09 -4.06 -5.11
C THR A 192 1.48 -4.67 -5.26
N ALA A 193 1.57 -5.84 -5.91
CA ALA A 193 2.85 -6.47 -6.23
C ALA A 193 3.69 -5.62 -7.20
N THR A 194 3.02 -4.92 -8.11
CA THR A 194 3.63 -4.05 -9.12
C THR A 194 3.12 -2.61 -8.96
N CYS A 195 3.53 -1.94 -7.88
CA CYS A 195 3.08 -0.57 -7.58
C CYS A 195 3.35 0.42 -8.73
N LEU A 196 4.49 0.31 -9.42
CA LEU A 196 4.83 1.20 -10.52
C LEU A 196 3.87 1.02 -11.70
N GLU A 197 3.59 -0.22 -12.11
CA GLU A 197 2.58 -0.50 -13.14
C GLU A 197 1.20 0.03 -12.73
N TRP A 198 0.84 -0.11 -11.44
CA TRP A 198 -0.42 0.41 -10.96
C TRP A 198 -0.47 1.94 -11.00
N LEU A 199 0.61 2.62 -10.63
CA LEU A 199 0.72 4.08 -10.65
C LEU A 199 0.78 4.65 -12.07
N GLU A 200 1.37 3.92 -13.02
CA GLU A 200 1.30 4.25 -14.46
C GLU A 200 -0.13 4.06 -15.01
N ASN A 201 -0.84 3.04 -14.53
CA ASN A 201 -2.23 2.77 -14.89
C ASN A 201 -3.21 3.77 -14.25
N LEU A 202 -2.80 4.47 -13.19
CA LEU A 202 -3.54 5.62 -12.69
C LEU A 202 -3.40 6.80 -13.65
N ARG A 203 -4.54 7.21 -14.20
CA ARG A 203 -4.64 8.58 -14.73
C ARG A 203 -4.51 9.47 -13.50
N ALA A 204 -3.41 10.24 -13.38
CA ALA A 204 -3.11 11.15 -12.26
C ALA A 204 -4.11 12.33 -12.16
N THR A 205 -5.40 12.02 -12.25
CA THR A 205 -6.52 12.92 -12.33
C THR A 205 -7.08 13.08 -10.94
N LEU A 206 -7.03 14.30 -10.42
CA LEU A 206 -7.75 14.65 -9.21
C LEU A 206 -9.26 14.63 -9.50
N THR A 207 -10.04 14.01 -8.63
CA THR A 207 -11.50 13.95 -8.68
C THR A 207 -12.07 14.45 -7.36
N THR A 208 -13.19 15.17 -7.43
CA THR A 208 -13.90 15.67 -6.26
C THR A 208 -14.46 14.51 -5.45
N LEU A 209 -14.33 14.60 -4.12
CA LEU A 209 -14.95 13.63 -3.23
C LEU A 209 -16.50 13.71 -3.31
N PRO A 210 -17.23 12.58 -3.28
CA PRO A 210 -18.70 12.60 -3.36
C PRO A 210 -19.32 13.38 -2.20
N GLY A 211 -20.22 14.31 -2.50
CA GLY A 211 -20.88 15.17 -1.50
C GLY A 211 -20.09 16.42 -1.09
N GLU A 212 -18.99 16.73 -1.79
CA GLU A 212 -18.16 17.90 -1.49
C GLU A 212 -18.35 19.03 -2.52
N GLU A 213 -18.87 20.17 -2.08
CA GLU A 213 -18.87 21.43 -2.85
C GLU A 213 -17.59 22.27 -2.61
N GLY A 214 -16.74 21.85 -1.67
CA GLY A 214 -15.61 22.65 -1.16
C GLY A 214 -14.31 22.59 -1.99
N GLY A 215 -14.26 21.79 -3.06
CA GLY A 215 -13.06 21.62 -3.90
C GLY A 215 -11.96 20.73 -3.30
N ALA A 216 -12.28 19.92 -2.28
CA ALA A 216 -11.39 18.84 -1.83
C ALA A 216 -11.38 17.72 -2.88
N MET A 217 -10.19 17.42 -3.39
CA MET A 217 -10.02 16.44 -4.47
C MET A 217 -8.95 15.42 -4.11
N VAL A 218 -9.16 14.20 -4.53
CA VAL A 218 -8.26 13.06 -4.33
C VAL A 218 -7.95 12.40 -5.66
N GLU A 219 -6.88 11.63 -5.74
CA GLU A 219 -6.56 10.87 -6.95
C GLU A 219 -7.70 9.89 -7.27
N SER A 220 -8.14 9.90 -8.53
CA SER A 220 -9.31 9.20 -9.03
C SER A 220 -9.29 7.69 -8.83
N GLY A 221 -8.14 7.03 -9.02
CA GLY A 221 -8.04 5.59 -8.89
C GLY A 221 -7.92 5.10 -7.46
N PHE A 222 -7.30 5.85 -6.54
CA PHE A 222 -7.41 5.58 -5.10
C PHE A 222 -8.89 5.65 -4.67
N LEU A 223 -9.61 6.69 -5.11
CA LEU A 223 -11.03 6.84 -4.79
C LEU A 223 -11.89 5.73 -5.40
N SER A 224 -11.59 5.33 -6.65
CA SER A 224 -12.26 4.21 -7.32
C SER A 224 -12.04 2.92 -6.55
N LEU A 225 -10.79 2.56 -6.23
CA LEU A 225 -10.52 1.33 -5.46
C LEU A 225 -11.19 1.31 -4.09
N TYR A 226 -11.29 2.48 -3.46
CA TYR A 226 -11.91 2.62 -2.16
C TYR A 226 -13.44 2.50 -2.22
N SER A 227 -14.08 3.02 -3.27
CA SER A 227 -15.54 3.20 -3.32
C SER A 227 -16.27 2.28 -4.30
N SER A 228 -15.56 1.64 -5.25
CA SER A 228 -16.16 0.75 -6.23
C SER A 228 -16.60 -0.57 -5.58
N ARG A 229 -17.73 -1.09 -6.04
CA ARG A 229 -18.33 -2.36 -5.61
C ARG A 229 -18.70 -3.22 -6.82
N THR A 230 -18.97 -4.51 -6.60
CA THR A 230 -19.56 -5.39 -7.60
C THR A 230 -20.95 -5.85 -7.13
N GLU A 231 -21.66 -6.62 -7.96
CA GLU A 231 -22.90 -7.27 -7.55
C GLU A 231 -22.69 -8.20 -6.34
N SER A 232 -21.55 -8.91 -6.32
CA SER A 232 -21.25 -9.92 -5.29
C SER A 232 -20.50 -9.37 -4.08
N TYR A 233 -19.81 -8.24 -4.20
CA TYR A 233 -18.96 -7.71 -3.14
C TYR A 233 -19.22 -6.22 -2.86
N PRO A 234 -19.42 -5.83 -1.58
CA PRO A 234 -19.43 -4.43 -1.20
C PRO A 234 -18.08 -3.77 -1.45
N SER A 235 -18.08 -2.43 -1.52
CA SER A 235 -16.86 -1.63 -1.62
C SER A 235 -16.01 -1.72 -0.34
N LEU A 236 -14.72 -1.43 -0.47
CA LEU A 236 -13.81 -1.33 0.69
C LEU A 236 -14.36 -0.33 1.73
N LYS A 237 -14.85 0.82 1.25
CA LYS A 237 -15.53 1.84 2.05
C LYS A 237 -16.68 1.29 2.88
N GLU A 238 -17.61 0.56 2.26
CA GLU A 238 -18.76 -0.03 2.95
C GLU A 238 -18.32 -1.07 3.99
N MET A 239 -17.37 -1.94 3.63
CA MET A 239 -16.84 -2.97 4.55
C MET A 239 -16.17 -2.37 5.78
N VAL A 240 -15.40 -1.29 5.60
CA VAL A 240 -14.73 -0.57 6.69
C VAL A 240 -15.77 0.12 7.57
N ARG A 241 -16.73 0.85 7.00
CA ARG A 241 -17.79 1.52 7.77
C ARG A 241 -18.62 0.51 8.58
N GLU A 242 -19.06 -0.57 7.96
CA GLU A 242 -19.83 -1.63 8.64
C GLU A 242 -19.06 -2.17 9.86
N GLU A 243 -17.81 -2.55 9.66
CA GLU A 243 -17.01 -3.18 10.70
C GLU A 243 -16.63 -2.21 11.82
N ILE A 244 -16.26 -0.97 11.50
CA ILE A 244 -15.97 0.04 12.52
C ILE A 244 -17.23 0.42 13.29
N GLY A 245 -18.38 0.54 12.63
CA GLY A 245 -19.66 0.77 13.30
C GLY A 245 -19.99 -0.34 14.30
N ARG A 246 -19.80 -1.60 13.91
CA ARG A 246 -19.97 -2.77 14.78
C ARG A 246 -19.03 -2.74 16.00
N LEU A 247 -17.76 -2.39 15.79
CA LEU A 247 -16.77 -2.30 16.87
C LEU A 247 -17.07 -1.13 17.83
N LEU A 248 -17.53 0.01 17.32
CA LEU A 248 -17.95 1.15 18.15
C LEU A 248 -19.17 0.80 19.01
N GLN A 249 -20.12 0.04 18.47
CA GLN A 249 -21.25 -0.47 19.28
C GLN A 249 -20.79 -1.48 20.34
N SER A 250 -19.79 -2.31 20.02
CA SER A 250 -19.32 -3.36 20.92
C SER A 250 -18.43 -2.84 22.06
N TYR A 251 -17.65 -1.77 21.81
CA TYR A 251 -16.57 -1.32 22.69
C TYR A 251 -16.55 0.20 22.92
N GLY A 252 -17.61 0.93 22.53
CA GLY A 252 -17.63 2.40 22.54
C GLY A 252 -17.54 3.04 23.94
N GLU A 253 -17.84 2.28 25.00
CA GLU A 253 -17.70 2.73 26.39
C GLU A 253 -16.25 2.63 26.91
N GLU A 254 -15.39 1.89 26.21
CA GLU A 254 -13.97 1.77 26.54
C GLU A 254 -13.14 2.85 25.83
N ALA A 255 -11.93 3.12 26.33
CA ALA A 255 -10.96 3.91 25.59
C ALA A 255 -10.55 3.16 24.30
N LEU A 256 -11.08 3.60 23.16
CA LEU A 256 -10.85 3.01 21.84
C LEU A 256 -9.95 3.90 20.98
N SER A 257 -9.01 3.30 20.26
CA SER A 257 -8.26 3.95 19.18
C SER A 257 -8.41 3.21 17.87
N LEU A 258 -8.37 3.94 16.75
CA LEU A 258 -8.30 3.36 15.42
C LEU A 258 -6.96 3.72 14.78
N THR A 259 -6.17 2.71 14.47
CA THR A 259 -4.91 2.85 13.74
C THR A 259 -5.03 2.20 12.37
N ILE A 260 -4.84 2.99 11.32
CA ILE A 260 -4.88 2.51 9.93
C ILE A 260 -3.45 2.50 9.41
N THR A 261 -2.99 1.35 8.97
CA THR A 261 -1.63 1.19 8.46
C THR A 261 -1.64 0.58 7.07
N GLY A 262 -0.70 1.03 6.26
CA GLY A 262 -0.58 0.50 4.92
C GLY A 262 0.74 0.90 4.28
N HIS A 263 1.09 0.14 3.25
CA HIS A 263 2.28 0.34 2.46
C HIS A 263 1.90 0.64 1.01
N SER A 264 2.65 1.54 0.35
CA SER A 264 2.48 1.77 -1.09
C SER A 264 1.04 2.20 -1.42
N LEU A 265 0.33 1.54 -2.34
CA LEU A 265 -1.11 1.75 -2.56
C LEU A 265 -1.94 1.67 -1.26
N GLY A 266 -1.62 0.72 -0.37
CA GLY A 266 -2.31 0.56 0.91
C GLY A 266 -2.19 1.80 1.81
N ALA A 267 -1.10 2.56 1.71
CA ALA A 267 -0.94 3.82 2.44
C ALA A 267 -1.88 4.92 1.94
N ALA A 268 -2.12 4.99 0.62
CA ALA A 268 -3.07 5.93 0.05
C ALA A 268 -4.50 5.59 0.47
N LEU A 269 -4.88 4.31 0.38
CA LEU A 269 -6.17 3.81 0.86
C LEU A 269 -6.34 4.01 2.36
N ALA A 270 -5.27 3.86 3.15
CA ALA A 270 -5.32 4.12 4.59
C ALA A 270 -5.68 5.59 4.91
N THR A 271 -5.11 6.53 4.15
CA THR A 271 -5.40 7.96 4.28
C THR A 271 -6.84 8.28 3.89
N LEU A 272 -7.34 7.72 2.80
CA LEU A 272 -8.75 7.86 2.39
C LEU A 272 -9.71 7.25 3.42
N ALA A 273 -9.39 6.07 3.95
CA ALA A 273 -10.19 5.42 4.98
C ALA A 273 -10.27 6.26 6.26
N ALA A 274 -9.16 6.86 6.69
CA ALA A 274 -9.16 7.73 7.87
C ALA A 274 -10.07 8.95 7.69
N TYR A 275 -9.99 9.61 6.53
CA TYR A 275 -10.88 10.72 6.17
C TYR A 275 -12.35 10.28 6.19
N ASP A 276 -12.66 9.17 5.52
CA ASP A 276 -14.02 8.67 5.38
C ASP A 276 -14.66 8.28 6.72
N ILE A 277 -13.90 7.63 7.60
CA ILE A 277 -14.35 7.24 8.95
C ILE A 277 -14.65 8.47 9.79
N LYS A 278 -13.78 9.49 9.76
CA LYS A 278 -13.99 10.73 10.51
C LYS A 278 -15.19 11.52 10.00
N GLU A 279 -15.41 11.57 8.68
CA GLU A 279 -16.61 12.19 8.09
C GLU A 279 -17.89 11.42 8.41
N TYR A 280 -17.85 10.08 8.34
CA TYR A 280 -19.03 9.25 8.52
C TYR A 280 -19.50 9.16 9.97
N PHE A 281 -18.57 8.90 10.90
CA PHE A 281 -18.89 8.73 12.33
C PHE A 281 -18.81 10.02 13.14
N LYS A 282 -18.23 11.10 12.58
CA LYS A 282 -18.16 12.43 13.19
C LYS A 282 -17.65 12.39 14.63
N THR A 283 -18.49 12.79 15.60
CA THR A 283 -18.19 12.84 17.04
C THR A 283 -18.08 11.46 17.67
N SER A 284 -18.70 10.43 17.09
CA SER A 284 -18.57 9.04 17.54
C SER A 284 -17.27 8.38 17.08
N ALA A 285 -16.52 9.00 16.16
CA ALA A 285 -15.24 8.46 15.71
C ALA A 285 -14.19 8.59 16.82
N PRO A 286 -13.47 7.51 17.18
CA PRO A 286 -12.38 7.56 18.16
C PRO A 286 -11.20 8.36 17.59
N MET A 287 -10.10 8.39 18.34
CA MET A 287 -8.84 8.91 17.81
C MET A 287 -8.39 8.04 16.62
N VAL A 288 -8.28 8.66 15.43
CA VAL A 288 -7.86 8.00 14.18
C VAL A 288 -6.44 8.41 13.83
N THR A 289 -5.57 7.40 13.70
CA THR A 289 -4.16 7.57 13.35
C THR A 289 -3.83 6.78 12.10
N VAL A 290 -3.10 7.38 11.16
CA VAL A 290 -2.55 6.70 9.99
C VAL A 290 -1.04 6.56 10.17
N MET A 291 -0.53 5.34 10.04
CA MET A 291 0.90 5.07 9.93
C MET A 291 1.19 4.43 8.56
N SER A 292 1.71 5.24 7.65
CA SER A 292 1.92 4.85 6.25
C SER A 292 3.40 4.64 5.92
N PHE A 293 3.69 3.62 5.11
CA PHE A 293 5.03 3.30 4.63
C PHE A 293 5.09 3.49 3.12
N GLY A 294 6.00 4.33 2.62
CA GLY A 294 6.19 4.51 1.18
C GLY A 294 4.93 4.95 0.43
N GLY A 295 4.05 5.70 1.07
CA GLY A 295 2.77 6.09 0.48
C GLY A 295 2.91 7.23 -0.55
N PRO A 296 2.19 7.15 -1.70
CA PRO A 296 2.09 8.27 -2.63
C PRO A 296 1.23 9.40 -2.07
N ARG A 297 1.22 10.56 -2.73
CA ARG A 297 0.32 11.68 -2.43
C ARG A 297 -1.11 11.32 -2.81
N VAL A 298 -2.05 11.70 -1.96
CA VAL A 298 -3.45 11.22 -2.06
C VAL A 298 -4.40 12.26 -2.65
N GLY A 299 -4.17 13.55 -2.39
CA GLY A 299 -5.09 14.59 -2.83
C GLY A 299 -4.48 15.99 -2.80
N ASN A 300 -5.33 16.96 -3.09
CA ASN A 300 -4.93 18.37 -3.16
C ASN A 300 -4.81 19.02 -1.76
N ARG A 301 -4.38 20.30 -1.75
CA ARG A 301 -4.24 21.08 -0.51
C ARG A 301 -5.55 21.17 0.31
N LYS A 302 -6.70 21.26 -0.35
CA LYS A 302 -8.01 21.33 0.32
C LYS A 302 -8.36 20.02 1.02
N PHE A 303 -8.08 18.88 0.39
CA PHE A 303 -8.21 17.57 1.02
C PHE A 303 -7.33 17.46 2.27
N ARG A 304 -6.05 17.86 2.18
CA ARG A 304 -5.14 17.92 3.33
C ARG A 304 -5.72 18.74 4.48
N GLN A 305 -6.11 19.98 4.21
CA GLN A 305 -6.64 20.90 5.22
C GLN A 305 -7.87 20.32 5.93
N ARG A 306 -8.76 19.66 5.18
CA ARG A 306 -9.96 19.05 5.75
C ARG A 306 -9.63 17.84 6.63
N LEU A 307 -8.73 16.98 6.18
CA LEU A 307 -8.26 15.83 6.96
C LEU A 307 -7.59 16.28 8.26
N GLU A 308 -6.75 17.31 8.23
CA GLU A 308 -6.13 17.90 9.43
C GLU A 308 -7.18 18.53 10.35
N LYS A 309 -8.17 19.26 9.80
CA LYS A 309 -9.26 19.89 10.57
C LYS A 309 -10.14 18.87 11.30
N GLN A 310 -10.34 17.68 10.75
CA GLN A 310 -11.08 16.59 11.42
C GLN A 310 -10.31 15.98 12.61
N GLY A 311 -9.03 16.35 12.80
CA GLY A 311 -8.19 15.83 13.87
C GLY A 311 -7.53 14.47 13.56
N THR A 312 -7.56 14.03 12.30
CA THR A 312 -6.84 12.82 11.87
C THR A 312 -5.34 13.06 11.99
N LYS A 313 -4.62 12.11 12.59
CA LYS A 313 -3.16 12.16 12.70
C LYS A 313 -2.55 11.24 11.64
N VAL A 314 -1.61 11.74 10.85
CA VAL A 314 -0.95 10.97 9.79
C VAL A 314 0.56 11.06 9.96
N LEU A 315 1.21 9.92 10.16
CA LEU A 315 2.66 9.77 10.15
C LEU A 315 3.07 9.01 8.88
N ARG A 316 3.80 9.68 8.01
CA ARG A 316 4.37 9.14 6.76
C ARG A 316 5.81 8.72 7.01
N ILE A 317 6.10 7.44 6.92
CA ILE A 317 7.46 6.93 6.89
C ILE A 317 7.89 6.94 5.41
N VAL A 318 8.86 7.79 5.10
CA VAL A 318 9.31 8.05 3.72
C VAL A 318 10.80 7.73 3.56
N ASN A 319 11.15 7.11 2.44
CA ASN A 319 12.53 6.82 2.06
C ASN A 319 12.94 7.81 0.96
N SER A 320 14.04 8.53 1.15
CA SER A 320 14.46 9.61 0.24
C SER A 320 14.78 9.10 -1.17
N GLU A 321 15.20 7.85 -1.28
CA GLU A 321 15.51 7.14 -2.52
C GLU A 321 14.29 6.47 -3.16
N ASP A 322 13.12 6.48 -2.51
CA ASP A 322 11.89 5.92 -3.05
C ASP A 322 11.09 6.97 -3.84
N VAL A 323 10.97 6.75 -5.15
CA VAL A 323 10.25 7.63 -6.07
C VAL A 323 8.75 7.67 -5.83
N ILE A 324 8.15 6.60 -5.29
CA ILE A 324 6.69 6.51 -5.10
C ILE A 324 6.20 7.59 -4.13
N THR A 325 6.99 7.90 -3.11
CA THR A 325 6.66 8.94 -2.11
C THR A 325 6.58 10.35 -2.71
N LYS A 326 7.18 10.55 -3.89
CA LYS A 326 7.25 11.84 -4.59
C LYS A 326 6.14 11.99 -5.63
N LEU A 327 5.31 10.98 -5.82
CA LEU A 327 4.25 10.94 -6.82
C LEU A 327 2.87 10.95 -6.16
N PRO A 328 1.82 11.38 -6.89
CA PRO A 328 1.84 12.15 -8.13
C PRO A 328 2.23 13.64 -7.93
N GLY A 329 2.77 14.26 -8.99
CA GLY A 329 2.98 15.73 -9.11
C GLY A 329 4.26 16.33 -8.49
N PHE A 330 4.36 17.66 -8.50
CA PHE A 330 5.39 18.46 -7.78
C PHE A 330 4.81 19.09 -6.50
N VAL A 331 5.64 19.34 -5.48
CA VAL A 331 5.22 19.91 -4.19
C VAL A 331 5.08 21.43 -4.27
N VAL A 332 3.98 21.99 -3.78
CA VAL A 332 3.86 23.43 -3.47
C VAL A 332 4.13 23.62 -1.98
N ASN A 333 5.34 24.07 -1.62
CA ASN A 333 5.68 24.45 -0.25
C ASN A 333 5.40 25.94 -0.02
N ASN A 334 4.52 26.26 0.93
CA ASN A 334 4.36 27.62 1.45
C ASN A 334 5.39 27.85 2.57
N SER A 335 6.63 28.09 2.19
CA SER A 335 7.62 28.70 3.09
C SER A 335 8.10 29.99 2.43
N SER A 336 7.47 31.09 2.81
CA SER A 336 7.88 32.44 2.44
C SER A 336 9.23 32.71 3.10
N SER A 337 10.31 32.63 2.33
CA SER A 337 11.59 33.31 2.62
C SER A 337 12.34 33.44 1.31
N SER A 338 12.33 34.66 0.80
CA SER A 338 13.11 35.14 -0.33
C SER A 338 14.60 34.80 -0.13
N SER A 339 15.21 34.12 -1.09
CA SER A 339 16.60 34.36 -1.49
C SER A 339 16.85 33.72 -2.85
N SER A 340 16.97 34.59 -3.84
CA SER A 340 17.50 34.34 -5.17
C SER A 340 18.86 33.65 -5.11
N ASN A 341 19.06 32.64 -5.97
CA ASN A 341 20.24 32.56 -6.82
C ASN A 341 20.00 31.53 -7.93
N ASN A 342 19.91 32.06 -9.14
CA ASN A 342 19.93 31.33 -10.39
C ASN A 342 21.33 30.73 -10.60
N ASN A 343 21.41 29.52 -11.14
CA ASN A 343 22.31 29.12 -12.22
C ASN A 343 22.15 27.62 -12.50
N VAL A 344 21.23 27.26 -13.40
CA VAL A 344 21.39 26.09 -14.27
C VAL A 344 20.83 26.46 -15.64
N GLU A 345 21.75 26.58 -16.60
CA GLU A 345 21.48 26.73 -18.02
C GLU A 345 20.99 25.41 -18.65
N GLU A 346 20.19 25.60 -19.70
CA GLU A 346 19.97 24.73 -20.86
C GLU A 346 19.17 23.41 -20.70
N GLY A 347 17.85 23.57 -20.72
CA GLY A 347 16.87 22.54 -21.15
C GLY A 347 15.43 23.08 -21.30
N GLY A 348 15.27 24.40 -21.42
CA GLY A 348 14.10 25.16 -20.96
C GLY A 348 12.92 25.33 -21.93
N GLY A 349 12.67 24.41 -22.86
CA GLY A 349 11.51 24.49 -23.76
C GLY A 349 10.26 23.79 -23.22
N ARG A 350 10.43 22.66 -22.52
CA ARG A 350 9.33 21.77 -22.12
C ARG A 350 8.89 21.87 -20.65
N LEU A 351 9.61 22.60 -19.77
CA LEU A 351 9.20 22.77 -18.37
C LEU A 351 8.32 24.01 -18.13
N ARG A 352 8.50 25.07 -18.93
CA ARG A 352 7.87 26.37 -18.67
C ARG A 352 6.35 26.39 -18.89
N TRP A 353 5.84 25.59 -19.81
CA TRP A 353 4.39 25.47 -20.08
C TRP A 353 3.68 24.65 -19.00
N ILE A 354 4.34 23.62 -18.46
CA ILE A 354 3.83 22.81 -17.33
C ILE A 354 3.79 23.68 -16.07
N GLN A 355 4.85 24.46 -15.83
CA GLN A 355 4.92 25.38 -14.70
C GLN A 355 3.80 26.43 -14.73
N LYS A 356 3.51 27.01 -15.91
CA LYS A 356 2.41 27.97 -16.08
C LYS A 356 1.03 27.34 -15.83
N TYR A 357 0.79 26.11 -16.30
CA TYR A 357 -0.48 25.39 -16.03
C TYR A 357 -0.65 25.01 -14.54
N VAL A 358 0.45 24.71 -13.84
CA VAL A 358 0.46 24.33 -12.42
C VAL A 358 0.33 25.55 -11.50
N GLU A 359 0.85 26.71 -11.89
CA GLU A 359 0.67 27.97 -11.17
C GLU A 359 -0.75 28.54 -11.37
N GLU A 360 -1.35 28.34 -12.55
CA GLU A 360 -2.70 28.82 -12.88
C GLU A 360 -3.82 27.90 -12.36
N THR A 361 -3.54 26.62 -12.07
CA THR A 361 -4.52 25.67 -11.51
C THR A 361 -4.13 25.28 -10.09
N GLN A 362 -5.00 25.52 -9.10
CA GLN A 362 -4.86 25.07 -7.70
C GLN A 362 -4.83 23.52 -7.51
N TRP A 363 -4.40 22.77 -8.52
CA TRP A 363 -4.52 21.32 -8.71
C TRP A 363 -3.21 20.58 -8.39
N ALA A 364 -2.36 21.16 -7.53
CA ALA A 364 -1.18 20.49 -7.03
C ALA A 364 -1.54 19.50 -5.91
N TYR A 365 -0.94 18.31 -5.97
CA TYR A 365 -0.99 17.35 -4.87
C TYR A 365 -0.26 17.90 -3.64
N SER A 366 -0.77 17.58 -2.45
CA SER A 366 -0.16 18.00 -1.19
C SER A 366 0.18 16.79 -0.32
N GLU A 367 1.29 16.88 0.38
CA GLU A 367 1.67 15.90 1.39
C GLU A 367 0.84 16.12 2.64
N VAL A 368 0.32 15.03 3.19
CA VAL A 368 -0.60 15.03 4.34
C VAL A 368 0.12 14.51 5.57
N GLY A 369 0.06 15.26 6.68
CA GLY A 369 0.60 14.82 7.96
C GLY A 369 2.07 15.16 8.19
N ARG A 370 2.70 14.42 9.11
CA ARG A 370 4.11 14.54 9.49
C ARG A 370 4.93 13.46 8.83
N GLU A 371 6.17 13.79 8.48
CA GLU A 371 7.09 12.85 7.86
C GLU A 371 8.18 12.39 8.83
N LEU A 372 8.38 11.08 8.91
CA LEU A 372 9.63 10.48 9.35
C LEU A 372 10.43 10.16 8.09
N ARG A 373 11.39 11.02 7.76
CA ARG A 373 12.23 10.89 6.57
C ARG A 373 13.47 10.07 6.88
N LEU A 374 13.65 9.00 6.13
CA LEU A 374 14.76 8.07 6.22
C LEU A 374 15.56 8.11 4.91
N SER A 375 16.81 7.68 4.94
CA SER A 375 17.60 7.43 3.72
C SER A 375 18.16 6.02 3.71
N SER A 376 18.00 5.35 2.56
CA SER A 376 18.67 4.08 2.29
C SER A 376 20.19 4.22 2.29
N ARG A 377 20.72 5.42 2.03
CA ARG A 377 22.15 5.71 2.03
C ARG A 377 22.76 5.73 3.43
N ASP A 378 21.94 5.88 4.46
CA ASP A 378 22.41 5.88 5.84
C ASP A 378 22.71 4.45 6.32
N SER A 379 22.05 3.43 5.74
CA SER A 379 22.26 2.05 6.13
C SER A 379 23.48 1.45 5.41
N PRO A 380 24.47 0.92 6.16
CA PRO A 380 25.61 0.23 5.57
C PRO A 380 25.21 -1.05 4.82
N HIS A 381 23.98 -1.54 5.03
CA HIS A 381 23.44 -2.73 4.38
C HIS A 381 22.71 -2.44 3.07
N LEU A 382 22.39 -1.16 2.80
CA LEU A 382 21.60 -0.76 1.62
C LEU A 382 22.38 0.09 0.62
N ASN A 383 23.68 0.35 0.87
CA ASN A 383 24.55 1.25 0.09
C ASN A 383 24.75 0.91 -1.41
N ARG A 384 24.13 -0.15 -1.95
CA ARG A 384 24.25 -0.58 -3.35
C ARG A 384 22.94 -1.06 -3.99
N ILE A 385 21.81 -0.59 -3.48
CA ILE A 385 20.52 -1.21 -3.78
C ILE A 385 19.78 -0.53 -4.94
N ASN A 386 19.10 -1.35 -5.74
CA ASN A 386 18.24 -0.96 -6.87
C ASN A 386 17.04 -0.13 -6.38
N VAL A 387 16.62 0.89 -7.14
CA VAL A 387 15.46 1.77 -6.86
C VAL A 387 14.18 0.97 -6.54
N ALA A 388 13.97 -0.19 -7.18
CA ALA A 388 12.82 -1.05 -6.90
C ALA A 388 12.82 -1.59 -5.46
N THR A 389 14.00 -1.96 -4.95
CA THR A 389 14.16 -2.47 -3.58
C THR A 389 13.98 -1.37 -2.53
N CYS A 390 14.23 -0.10 -2.87
CA CYS A 390 13.97 1.04 -1.99
C CYS A 390 12.50 1.18 -1.56
N HIS A 391 11.58 0.63 -2.37
CA HIS A 391 10.14 0.65 -2.12
C HIS A 391 9.62 -0.61 -1.42
N HIS A 392 10.45 -1.61 -1.08
CA HIS A 392 9.94 -2.77 -0.34
C HIS A 392 9.60 -2.37 1.11
N LEU A 393 8.49 -2.88 1.65
CA LEU A 393 8.11 -2.63 3.05
C LEU A 393 9.24 -2.96 4.02
N ASN A 394 9.94 -4.08 3.81
CA ASN A 394 11.07 -4.46 4.65
C ASN A 394 12.15 -3.37 4.69
N THR A 395 12.34 -2.59 3.60
CA THR A 395 13.28 -1.47 3.46
C THR A 395 12.95 -0.41 4.47
N TYR A 396 11.68 -0.05 4.54
CA TYR A 396 11.16 0.85 5.55
C TYR A 396 11.34 0.31 6.97
N LEU A 397 11.02 -0.96 7.23
CA LEU A 397 11.16 -1.53 8.59
C LEU A 397 12.62 -1.57 9.05
N HIS A 398 13.55 -1.92 8.16
CA HIS A 398 14.98 -1.89 8.45
C HIS A 398 15.47 -0.49 8.76
N LEU A 399 15.07 0.49 7.93
CA LEU A 399 15.47 1.89 8.12
C LEU A 399 14.92 2.46 9.42
N VAL A 400 13.65 2.17 9.75
CA VAL A 400 13.06 2.57 11.04
C VAL A 400 13.78 1.90 12.20
N ASP A 401 14.18 0.63 12.11
CA ASP A 401 14.86 -0.04 13.21
C ASP A 401 16.26 0.54 13.47
N GLY A 402 16.95 1.07 12.46
CA GLY A 402 18.30 1.63 12.62
C GLY A 402 18.43 3.15 12.70
N PHE A 403 17.42 3.93 12.32
CA PHE A 403 17.50 5.39 12.32
C PHE A 403 17.54 6.01 13.71
N VAL A 404 18.62 6.67 14.13
CA VAL A 404 18.70 7.28 15.47
C VAL A 404 18.23 8.74 15.45
N SER A 405 18.89 9.58 14.65
CA SER A 405 18.59 10.99 14.42
C SER A 405 19.11 11.38 13.04
N SER A 406 18.73 12.56 12.52
CA SER A 406 19.28 13.07 11.25
C SER A 406 20.77 13.36 11.28
N THR A 407 21.35 13.46 12.49
CA THR A 407 22.76 13.81 12.73
C THR A 407 23.60 12.64 13.23
N CYS A 408 22.98 11.49 13.54
CA CYS A 408 23.68 10.33 14.09
C CYS A 408 23.85 9.22 13.04
N PRO A 409 24.94 8.44 13.11
CA PRO A 409 25.07 7.24 12.30
C PRO A 409 23.95 6.23 12.54
N PHE A 410 23.68 5.42 11.51
CA PHE A 410 22.76 4.29 11.60
C PHE A 410 23.18 3.33 12.71
N ARG A 411 22.22 2.90 13.54
CA ARG A 411 22.49 2.11 14.73
C ARG A 411 23.10 0.76 14.36
N ALA A 412 24.25 0.43 14.95
CA ALA A 412 24.96 -0.84 14.70
C ALA A 412 24.15 -2.09 15.10
N THR A 413 23.19 -1.96 16.02
CA THR A 413 22.31 -3.05 16.48
C THR A 413 21.02 -3.19 15.65
N ALA A 414 20.89 -2.45 14.55
CA ALA A 414 19.74 -2.55 13.65
C ALA A 414 19.61 -3.96 13.06
N ARG A 415 18.41 -4.53 13.14
CA ARG A 415 18.10 -5.83 12.59
C ARG A 415 18.00 -5.76 11.08
N ARG A 416 18.57 -6.76 10.40
CA ARG A 416 18.31 -6.97 8.97
C ARG A 416 16.92 -7.56 8.80
N MET A 417 16.10 -6.89 8.01
CA MET A 417 14.72 -7.30 7.70
C MET A 417 14.59 -7.84 6.26
N PHE A 418 15.71 -8.07 5.57
CA PHE A 418 15.78 -8.72 4.25
C PHE A 418 16.48 -10.06 4.37
N PRO A 419 16.17 -11.00 3.46
CA PRO A 419 16.90 -12.26 3.34
C PRO A 419 18.39 -12.07 3.02
#